data_AF-A0A7J3NN65-F1
#
_entry.id   AF-A0A7J3NN65-F1
#
_cell.length_a   1.000
_cell.length_b   1.000
_cell.length_c   1.000
_cell.angle_alpha   90.00
_cell.angle_beta   90.00
_cell.angle_gamma   90.00
#
_symmetry.space_group_name_H-M   'P 1'
#
loop_
_entity.id
_entity.type
_entity.pdbx_description
1 polymer ?
#
loop_
_entity_poly.entity_id
_entity_poly.type
_entity_poly.pdbx_seq_one_letter_code
_entity_poly.pdbx_strand_id
1 'polypeptide(L)' 'MLWCIISIVLAVWVYSDAEKRGMEAALWLIIVLLTGVIGLIIYLIVRE' A
#
# COMPACT_ATOMS: atom_id res chain seq x y z
N MET A 1 -0.10 -19.59 7.12
CA MET A 1 0.46 -19.61 5.74
C MET A 1 -0.24 -18.59 4.82
N LEU A 2 -1.56 -18.68 4.65
CA LEU A 2 -2.33 -17.84 3.71
C LEU A 2 -2.20 -16.33 3.97
N TRP A 3 -2.19 -15.92 5.24
CA TRP A 3 -2.07 -14.53 5.64
C TRP A 3 -0.78 -13.86 5.14
N CYS A 4 0.36 -14.58 5.17
CA CYS A 4 1.63 -14.05 4.69
C CYS A 4 1.61 -13.76 3.19
N ILE A 5 0.96 -14.63 2.41
CA ILE A 5 0.84 -14.48 0.96
C ILE A 5 -0.02 -13.25 0.64
N ILE A 6 -1.15 -13.10 1.33
CA ILE A 6 -2.06 -11.96 1.17
C ILE A 6 -1.34 -10.64 1.49
N SER A 7 -0.59 -10.60 2.59
CA SER A 7 0.18 -9.40 2.97
C SER A 7 1.25 -9.03 1.93
N ILE A 8 1.95 -10.02 1.36
CA ILE A 8 2.96 -9.77 0.32
C ILE A 8 2.31 -9.25 -0.95
N VAL A 9 1.20 -9.86 -1.40
CA VAL A 9 0.46 -9.41 -2.58
C VAL A 9 -0.08 -8.00 -2.38
N LEU A 10 -0.61 -7.68 -1.20
CA LEU A 10 -1.07 -6.32 -0.87
C LEU A 10 0.07 -5.31 -0.91
N ALA A 11 1.23 -5.62 -0.32
CA ALA A 11 2.38 -4.71 -0.33
C ALA A 11 2.89 -4.44 -1.75
N VAL A 12 3.02 -5.49 -2.58
CA VAL A 12 3.43 -5.37 -3.98
C VAL A 12 2.39 -4.57 -4.77
N TRP A 13 1.11 -4.79 -4.51
CA TRP A 13 0.03 -4.09 -5.19
C TRP A 13 -0.01 -2.59 -4.83
N VAL A 14 0.09 -2.23 -3.55
CA VAL A 14 0.15 -0.83 -3.10
C VAL A 14 1.34 -0.10 -3.73
N TYR A 15 2.51 -0.75 -3.78
CA TYR A 15 3.70 -0.17 -4.42
C TYR A 15 3.48 0.04 -5.92
N SER A 16 3.01 -0.99 -6.64
CA SER A 16 2.81 -0.91 -8.09
C SER A 16 1.69 0.05 -8.49
N ASP A 17 0.61 0.13 -7.71
CA ASP A 17 -0.50 1.07 -7.97
C ASP A 17 -0.07 2.51 -7.71
N ALA A 18 0.69 2.79 -6.65
CA ALA A 18 1.26 4.11 -6.39
C ALA A 18 2.26 4.53 -7.48
N GLU A 19 3.15 3.63 -7.90
CA GLU A 19 4.15 3.89 -8.95
C GLU A 19 3.49 4.19 -10.31
N LYS A 20 2.45 3.44 -10.69
CA LYS A 20 1.68 3.68 -11.92
C LYS A 20 0.97 5.03 -11.93
N ARG A 21 0.59 5.54 -10.75
CA ARG A 21 -0.07 6.84 -10.58
C ARG A 21 0.93 8.00 -10.48
N GLY A 22 2.23 7.73 -10.60
CA GLY A 22 3.27 8.74 -10.41
C GLY A 22 3.32 9.28 -8.97
N MET A 23 2.73 8.56 -8.02
CA MET A 23 2.83 8.87 -6.60
C MET A 23 4.10 8.26 -6.03
N GLU A 24 4.62 8.84 -4.95
CA GLU A 24 5.78 8.33 -4.22
C GLU A 24 5.46 6.98 -3.57
N ALA A 25 5.65 5.90 -4.32
CA ALA A 25 5.27 4.53 -3.94
C ALA A 25 5.96 4.06 -2.65
N ALA A 26 7.23 4.42 -2.48
CA ALA A 26 7.99 4.12 -1.27
C ALA A 26 7.42 4.86 -0.04
N LEU A 27 7.01 6.13 -0.19
CA LEU A 27 6.40 6.89 0.91
C LEU A 27 5.04 6.29 1.30
N TRP A 28 4.19 5.98 0.32
CA TRP A 28 2.90 5.34 0.60
C TRP A 28 3.04 3.97 1.26
N LEU A 29 4.00 3.17 0.81
CA LEU A 29 4.29 1.88 1.40
C LEU A 29 4.78 2.01 2.86
N ILE A 30 5.63 2.99 3.17
CA ILE A 30 6.08 3.30 4.54
C ILE A 30 4.90 3.76 5.41
N ILE A 31 4.02 4.63 4.90
CA ILE A 31 2.83 5.10 5.63
C ILE A 31 1.92 3.93 5.97
N VAL A 32 1.61 3.08 5.00
CA VAL A 32 0.78 1.87 5.16
C VAL A 32 1.43 0.88 6.13
N LEU A 33 2.77 0.73 6.12
CA LEU A 33 3.48 -0.12 7.07
C LEU A 33 3.44 0.42 8.51
N LEU A 34 3.59 1.74 8.69
CA LEU A 34 3.63 2.37 10.02
C LEU A 34 2.25 2.51 10.66
N THR A 35 1.24 2.85 9.87
CA THR A 35 -0.13 3.07 10.35
C THR A 35 -1.03 1.86 10.13
N GLY A 36 -0.53 0.82 9.44
CA GLY A 36 -1.24 -0.43 9.18
C GLY A 36 -2.48 -0.22 8.33
N VAL A 37 -3.60 -0.80 8.80
CA VAL A 37 -4.90 -0.73 8.12
C VAL A 37 -5.37 0.71 7.93
N ILE A 38 -5.03 1.62 8.84
CA ILE A 38 -5.44 3.04 8.75
C ILE A 38 -4.76 3.71 7.54
N GLY A 39 -3.45 3.49 7.34
CA GLY A 39 -2.74 4.01 6.19
C GLY A 39 -3.23 3.43 4.88
N LEU A 40 -3.64 2.16 4.90
CA LEU A 40 -4.26 1.52 3.74
C LEU A 40 -5.59 2.20 3.38
N ILE A 41 -6.43 2.52 4.38
CA ILE A 41 -7.69 3.24 4.15
C ILE A 41 -7.42 4.65 3.60
N ILE A 42 -6.47 5.38 4.18
CA ILE A 42 -6.08 6.71 3.69
C ILE A 42 -5.57 6.63 2.25
N TYR A 43 -4.70 5.67 1.95
CA TYR A 43 -4.21 5.42 0.60
C TYR A 43 -5.35 5.15 -0.38
N LEU A 44 -6.33 4.31 0.00
CA LEU A 44 -7.49 4.01 -0.84
C LEU A 44 -8.39 5.23 -1.09
N ILE A 45 -8.42 6.21 -0.18
CA ILE A 45 -9.15 7.46 -0.34
C ILE A 45 -8.37 8.45 -1.22
N VAL A 46 -7.05 8.53 -1.04
CA VAL A 46 -6.20 9.47 -1.79
C VAL A 46 -5.85 8.96 -3.19
N ARG A 47 -5.92 7.65 -3.44
CA ARG A 47 -5.60 7.07 -4.75
C ARG A 47 -6.61 7.39 -5.87
N GLU A 48 -7.62 8.24 -5.67
CA GLU A 48 -8.44 8.76 -6.78
C GLU A 48 -7.58 9.65 -7.69
#